data_AF-A0A7V1EKE5-F1
#
_entry.id   AF-A0A7V1EKE5-F1
#
_cell.length_a   1.000
_cell.length_b   1.000
_cell.length_c   1.000
_cell.angle_alpha   90.00
_cell.angle_beta   90.00
_cell.angle_gamma   90.00
#
_symmetry.space_group_name_H-M   'P 1'
#
loop_
_entity.id
_entity.type
_entity.pdbx_description
1 polymer ?
#
loop_
_entity_poly.entity_id
_entity_poly.type
_entity_poly.pdbx_seq_one_letter_code
_entity_poly.pdbx_strand_id
1 'polypeptide(L)'
;MNYRRFLPIFLIAFAGMMLVQFYVTNSKKKNAPEKEPPPPATQVSEDTAASRPETAGAKATSEKIAPSQWQVRSGKEATYTIGSLEPKDGYKLLLELRSEGAAIRTVKLSDYFQTVADKQLYDEDPAQYARKAAADPDKYKGHYTVVGPVDFRGAKNFTLSTRQIKLYLGEKDADQQPDRIFDEFRTKRWERIDTPQAADHQSVTYELTLYRRPIDPKTAPSAKPQKALTVRKTYTVTKGSYSIGVELSFINHMRQKVRLDVDQAGPTGITREDARSDQRMAVLGKLVDNKIKPVMRGKSDLDKWPYGQEEIVGRSDAVEKPLVWIGYVNKFFGAIMYLMPREKDRLNAASYDARYYLTAIQDSKEFRTWRMGMRLEGLELGAAGGEGKTTRSCKLDLFVGPKQRKLLAENPLYSRL
;
A
#
# COMPACT_ATOMS: atom_id res chain seq x y z
N MET A 1 -38.51 25.02 -13.24
CA MET A 1 -37.35 25.55 -13.99
C MET A 1 -37.08 24.63 -15.17
N ASN A 2 -37.20 25.12 -16.41
CA ASN A 2 -37.27 24.27 -17.62
C ASN A 2 -35.86 23.88 -18.14
N TYR A 3 -35.30 22.79 -17.62
CA TYR A 3 -33.95 22.29 -17.97
C TYR A 3 -33.79 21.89 -19.44
N ARG A 4 -34.89 21.64 -20.16
CA ARG A 4 -34.87 21.28 -21.59
C ARG A 4 -34.31 22.36 -22.51
N ARG A 5 -34.31 23.64 -22.10
CA ARG A 5 -33.76 24.74 -22.91
C ARG A 5 -32.27 25.00 -22.69
N PHE A 6 -31.68 24.52 -21.60
CA PHE A 6 -30.27 24.80 -21.26
C PHE A 6 -29.30 23.69 -21.69
N LEU A 7 -29.79 22.46 -21.90
CA LEU A 7 -28.97 21.32 -22.30
C LEU A 7 -28.18 21.54 -23.63
N PRO A 8 -28.77 22.08 -24.72
CA PRO A 8 -28.01 22.29 -25.96
C PRO A 8 -26.94 23.39 -25.81
N ILE A 9 -27.20 24.43 -25.03
CA ILE A 9 -26.24 25.51 -24.76
C ILE A 9 -25.04 24.97 -23.98
N PHE A 10 -25.29 24.10 -23.01
CA PHE A 10 -24.23 23.48 -22.22
C PHE A 10 -23.36 22.52 -23.05
N LEU A 11 -23.97 21.76 -23.98
CA LEU A 11 -23.23 20.86 -24.87
C LEU A 11 -22.33 21.61 -25.85
N ILE A 12 -22.78 22.74 -26.39
CA ILE A 12 -21.98 23.59 -27.30
C ILE A 12 -20.81 24.22 -26.55
N ALA A 13 -21.04 24.76 -25.35
CA ALA A 13 -19.98 25.32 -24.51
C ALA A 13 -18.93 24.26 -24.12
N PHE A 14 -19.38 23.04 -23.82
CA PHE A 14 -18.48 21.94 -23.46
C PHE A 14 -17.64 21.45 -24.65
N ALA A 15 -18.22 21.36 -25.85
CA ALA A 15 -17.51 21.01 -27.06
C ALA A 15 -16.46 22.07 -27.45
N GLY A 16 -16.79 23.36 -27.31
CA GLY A 16 -15.84 24.46 -27.54
C GLY A 16 -14.66 24.42 -26.58
N MET A 17 -14.90 24.14 -25.30
CA MET A 17 -13.84 24.03 -24.29
C MET A 17 -12.91 22.83 -24.54
N MET A 18 -13.44 21.71 -25.02
CA MET A 18 -12.65 20.53 -25.44
C MET A 18 -11.76 20.81 -26.66
N LEU A 19 -12.27 21.55 -27.66
CA LEU A 19 -11.48 21.95 -28.83
C LEU A 19 -10.33 22.90 -28.47
N VAL A 20 -10.57 23.85 -27.56
CA VAL A 20 -9.51 24.76 -27.08
C VAL A 20 -8.42 23.98 -26.31
N GLN A 21 -8.80 23.05 -25.43
CA GLN A 21 -7.82 22.21 -24.74
C GLN A 21 -7.01 21.33 -25.70
N PHE A 22 -7.65 20.75 -26.73
CA PHE A 22 -6.97 19.96 -27.74
C PHE A 22 -5.97 20.80 -28.57
N TYR A 23 -6.34 22.04 -28.91
CA TYR A 23 -5.47 22.94 -29.65
C TYR A 23 -4.24 23.39 -28.82
N VAL A 24 -4.45 23.74 -27.55
CA VAL A 24 -3.36 24.19 -26.65
C VAL A 24 -2.38 23.06 -26.33
N THR A 25 -2.86 21.83 -26.23
CA THR A 25 -1.99 20.67 -25.95
C THR A 25 -1.17 20.24 -27.17
N ASN A 26 -1.71 20.39 -28.38
CA ASN A 26 -0.98 20.08 -29.61
C ASN A 26 -0.03 21.18 -30.08
N SER A 27 -0.30 22.46 -29.80
CA SER A 27 0.62 23.54 -30.23
C SER A 27 1.96 23.50 -29.49
N LYS A 28 1.98 23.06 -28.22
CA LYS A 28 3.21 22.91 -27.43
C LYS A 28 4.17 21.84 -27.93
N LYS A 29 3.75 20.94 -28.82
CA LYS A 29 4.64 19.92 -29.40
C LYS A 29 5.44 20.38 -30.61
N LYS A 30 5.09 21.52 -31.23
CA LYS A 30 5.76 21.98 -32.47
C LYS A 30 6.95 22.91 -32.27
N ASN A 31 7.19 23.41 -31.04
CA ASN A 31 8.25 24.38 -30.75
C ASN A 31 9.21 23.89 -29.65
N ALA A 32 9.73 22.66 -29.78
CA ALA A 32 10.88 22.25 -28.97
C ALA A 32 12.16 22.68 -29.72
N PRO A 33 12.99 23.57 -29.16
CA PRO A 33 14.27 23.93 -29.78
C PRO A 33 15.20 22.71 -29.82
N GLU A 34 15.86 22.58 -30.97
CA GLU A 34 16.89 21.60 -31.26
C GLU A 34 18.03 21.71 -30.22
N LYS A 35 18.37 20.59 -29.57
CA LYS A 35 19.42 20.55 -28.55
C LYS A 35 20.80 20.64 -29.23
N GLU A 36 21.59 21.63 -28.82
CA GLU A 36 23.02 21.70 -29.14
C GLU A 36 23.78 20.46 -28.63
N PRO A 37 24.81 20.00 -29.37
CA PRO A 37 25.65 18.89 -28.96
C PRO A 37 26.51 19.28 -27.73
N PRO A 38 26.77 18.33 -26.82
CA PRO A 38 27.55 18.59 -25.62
C PRO A 38 29.03 18.88 -25.97
N PRO A 39 29.70 19.78 -25.22
CA PRO A 39 31.12 20.04 -25.39
C PRO A 39 31.99 18.83 -24.95
N PRO A 40 33.20 18.69 -25.53
CA PRO A 40 34.10 17.60 -25.21
C PRO A 40 34.60 17.65 -23.75
N ALA A 41 34.69 16.47 -23.16
CA ALA A 41 35.10 16.26 -21.77
C ALA A 41 36.56 16.71 -21.53
N THR A 42 36.75 17.53 -20.51
CA THR A 42 38.06 17.88 -19.96
C THR A 42 38.55 16.76 -19.06
N GLN A 43 39.68 16.16 -19.41
CA GLN A 43 40.44 15.27 -18.52
C GLN A 43 41.06 16.08 -17.38
N VAL A 44 40.83 15.65 -16.14
CA VAL A 44 41.54 16.16 -14.96
C VAL A 44 42.44 15.04 -14.45
N SER A 45 43.71 15.41 -14.29
CA SER A 45 44.86 14.59 -13.91
C SER A 45 44.82 14.11 -12.46
N GLU A 46 45.54 13.01 -12.24
CA GLU A 46 46.10 12.53 -10.97
C GLU A 46 46.77 13.65 -10.16
N ASP A 47 46.61 13.66 -8.84
CA ASP A 47 47.64 13.14 -7.91
C ASP A 47 47.26 13.41 -6.43
N THR A 48 47.92 12.71 -5.52
CA THR A 48 48.04 12.87 -4.06
C THR A 48 47.42 11.74 -3.23
N ALA A 49 48.21 10.68 -3.13
CA ALA A 49 48.12 9.68 -2.07
C ALA A 49 48.39 10.32 -0.69
N ALA A 50 47.43 10.20 0.23
CA ALA A 50 47.61 10.47 1.64
C ALA A 50 47.42 9.16 2.44
N SER A 51 48.51 8.73 3.07
CA SER A 51 48.64 7.53 3.89
C SER A 51 47.67 7.54 5.06
N ARG A 52 46.77 6.55 5.12
CA ARG A 52 45.84 6.32 6.23
C ARG A 52 46.48 5.34 7.23
N PRO A 53 46.42 5.59 8.55
CA PRO A 53 46.98 4.68 9.54
C PRO A 53 46.18 3.36 9.60
N GLU A 54 46.91 2.25 9.57
CA GLU A 54 46.42 0.88 9.78
C GLU A 54 45.87 0.74 11.21
N THR A 55 44.55 0.83 11.36
CA THR A 55 43.88 0.31 12.56
C THR A 55 43.71 -1.20 12.38
N ALA A 56 44.32 -1.99 13.26
CA ALA A 56 44.25 -3.44 13.29
C ALA A 56 42.79 -3.92 13.27
N GLY A 57 42.32 -4.30 12.08
CA GLY A 57 41.00 -4.87 11.88
C GLY A 57 40.93 -6.27 12.46
N ALA A 58 40.08 -6.45 13.48
CA ALA A 58 39.65 -7.77 13.88
C ALA A 58 39.03 -8.46 12.65
N LYS A 59 39.72 -9.48 12.12
CA LYS A 59 39.21 -10.37 11.08
C LYS A 59 37.93 -11.03 11.61
N ALA A 60 36.77 -10.47 11.26
CA ALA A 60 35.51 -11.15 11.43
C ALA A 60 35.52 -12.35 10.46
N THR A 61 35.77 -13.53 11.01
CA THR A 61 35.69 -14.79 10.28
C THR A 61 34.28 -14.90 9.72
N SER A 62 34.11 -14.68 8.41
CA SER A 62 32.82 -14.87 7.74
C SER A 62 32.53 -16.36 7.70
N GLU A 63 31.90 -16.86 8.76
CA GLU A 63 31.48 -18.25 8.88
C GLU A 63 30.55 -18.58 7.71
N LYS A 64 30.96 -19.52 6.86
CA LYS A 64 30.19 -19.93 5.67
C LYS A 64 28.88 -20.55 6.15
N ILE A 65 27.81 -19.78 6.14
CA ILE A 65 26.50 -20.17 6.67
C ILE A 65 25.94 -21.32 5.83
N ALA A 66 25.93 -22.54 6.39
CA ALA A 66 25.24 -23.67 5.78
C ALA A 66 23.72 -23.39 5.69
N PRO A 67 22.99 -24.00 4.74
CA PRO A 67 21.58 -23.68 4.48
C PRO A 67 20.70 -24.03 5.68
N SER A 68 20.31 -23.03 6.48
CA SER A 68 19.46 -23.23 7.66
C SER A 68 18.02 -23.51 7.29
N GLN A 69 17.38 -24.39 8.05
CA GLN A 69 15.94 -24.62 7.95
C GLN A 69 15.18 -23.46 8.62
N TRP A 70 14.42 -22.75 7.82
CA TRP A 70 13.55 -21.66 8.26
C TRP A 70 12.13 -22.17 8.51
N GLN A 71 11.50 -21.69 9.57
CA GLN A 71 10.11 -22.03 9.91
C GLN A 71 9.30 -20.77 10.16
N VAL A 72 8.10 -20.74 9.59
CA VAL A 72 7.11 -19.69 9.86
C VAL A 72 6.05 -20.30 10.76
N ARG A 73 5.86 -19.77 11.96
CA ARG A 73 4.70 -20.17 12.77
C ARG A 73 3.48 -19.44 12.26
N SER A 74 2.48 -20.21 11.83
CA SER A 74 1.18 -19.67 11.42
C SER A 74 0.21 -19.71 12.59
N GLY A 75 -0.52 -18.62 12.81
CA GLY A 75 -1.62 -18.54 13.77
C GLY A 75 -2.90 -19.21 13.27
N LYS A 76 -3.97 -19.08 14.05
CA LYS A 76 -5.32 -19.55 13.66
C LYS A 76 -5.92 -18.63 12.60
N GLU A 77 -6.75 -19.21 11.74
CA GLU A 77 -7.54 -18.39 10.82
C GLU A 77 -8.57 -17.60 11.62
N ALA A 78 -8.60 -16.29 11.41
CA ALA A 78 -9.52 -15.40 12.07
C ALA A 78 -9.81 -14.20 11.19
N THR A 79 -11.07 -13.79 11.20
CA THR A 79 -11.52 -12.46 10.79
C THR A 79 -11.67 -11.59 12.02
N TYR A 80 -11.42 -10.30 11.88
CA TYR A 80 -11.65 -9.35 12.96
C TYR A 80 -12.13 -8.02 12.41
N THR A 81 -12.92 -7.31 13.20
CA THR A 81 -13.55 -6.07 12.77
C THR A 81 -13.17 -4.93 13.69
N ILE A 82 -12.82 -3.78 13.10
CA ILE A 82 -12.65 -2.50 13.80
C ILE A 82 -13.46 -1.40 13.11
N GLY A 83 -13.83 -0.38 13.87
CA GLY A 83 -14.75 0.67 13.45
C GLY A 83 -16.20 0.29 13.73
N SER A 84 -17.13 1.00 13.10
CA SER A 84 -18.56 0.74 13.26
C SER A 84 -19.35 1.27 12.07
N LEU A 85 -20.52 0.68 11.83
CA LEU A 85 -21.53 1.21 10.91
C LEU A 85 -22.66 1.93 11.65
N GLU A 86 -22.65 1.92 12.99
CA GLU A 86 -23.62 2.60 13.83
C GLU A 86 -23.23 4.09 13.98
N PRO A 87 -24.14 5.06 13.70
CA PRO A 87 -23.78 6.48 13.69
C PRO A 87 -23.32 6.98 15.06
N LYS A 88 -23.93 6.44 16.13
CA LYS A 88 -23.63 6.78 17.52
C LYS A 88 -22.20 6.48 17.93
N ASP A 89 -21.53 5.56 17.24
CA ASP A 89 -20.15 5.20 17.53
C ASP A 89 -19.16 6.20 16.90
N GLY A 90 -19.62 7.01 15.95
CA GLY A 90 -18.84 8.10 15.34
C GLY A 90 -17.75 7.68 14.36
N TYR A 91 -17.63 6.38 14.04
CA TYR A 91 -16.71 5.91 13.00
C TYR A 91 -17.28 6.18 11.61
N LYS A 92 -16.40 6.43 10.63
CA LYS A 92 -16.76 6.61 9.22
C LYS A 92 -16.64 5.35 8.38
N LEU A 93 -16.01 4.33 8.95
CA LEU A 93 -15.70 3.09 8.28
C LEU A 93 -15.79 1.89 9.23
N LEU A 94 -16.05 0.73 8.64
CA LEU A 94 -15.91 -0.59 9.24
C LEU A 94 -14.88 -1.38 8.43
N LEU A 95 -13.83 -1.82 9.10
CA LEU A 95 -12.76 -2.63 8.52
C LEU A 95 -12.94 -4.09 8.91
N GLU A 96 -13.03 -4.98 7.92
CA GLU A 96 -12.87 -6.42 8.14
C GLU A 96 -11.44 -6.83 7.79
N LEU A 97 -10.70 -7.31 8.78
CA LEU A 97 -9.32 -7.76 8.72
C LEU A 97 -9.25 -9.28 8.72
N ARG A 98 -8.19 -9.84 8.13
CA ARG A 98 -7.89 -11.29 8.16
C ARG A 98 -6.50 -11.54 8.73
N SER A 99 -6.35 -12.65 9.45
CA SER A 99 -5.02 -13.14 9.83
C SER A 99 -4.18 -13.56 8.63
N GLU A 100 -4.80 -14.05 7.55
CA GLU A 100 -4.11 -14.37 6.30
C GLU A 100 -3.49 -13.10 5.68
N GLY A 101 -2.16 -13.09 5.56
CA GLY A 101 -1.38 -11.95 5.08
C GLY A 101 -1.51 -10.68 5.93
N ALA A 102 -2.11 -10.77 7.13
CA ALA A 102 -2.55 -9.65 7.95
C ALA A 102 -3.25 -8.57 7.11
N ALA A 103 -4.21 -8.94 6.27
CA ALA A 103 -4.74 -8.09 5.20
C ALA A 103 -6.11 -7.47 5.52
N ILE A 104 -6.47 -6.43 4.77
CA ILE A 104 -7.83 -5.88 4.75
C ILE A 104 -8.66 -6.69 3.76
N ARG A 105 -9.71 -7.35 4.25
CA ARG A 105 -10.69 -8.07 3.42
C ARG A 105 -11.73 -7.13 2.86
N THR A 106 -12.38 -6.32 3.70
CA THR A 106 -13.32 -5.31 3.22
C THR A 106 -13.22 -4.00 3.98
N VAL A 107 -13.64 -2.92 3.33
CA VAL A 107 -13.89 -1.62 3.96
C VAL A 107 -15.28 -1.15 3.56
N LYS A 108 -16.14 -0.95 4.54
CA LYS A 108 -17.49 -0.39 4.36
C LYS A 108 -17.54 1.02 4.92
N LEU A 109 -18.35 1.90 4.33
CA LEU A 109 -18.53 3.27 4.83
C LEU A 109 -19.84 3.36 5.63
N SER A 110 -19.79 3.96 6.82
CA SER A 110 -20.97 4.14 7.68
C SER A 110 -22.05 5.01 7.03
N ASP A 111 -21.63 6.01 6.24
CA ASP A 111 -22.54 7.06 5.76
C ASP A 111 -23.01 6.83 4.31
N TYR A 112 -22.63 5.70 3.70
CA TYR A 112 -22.95 5.38 2.31
C TYR A 112 -23.60 4.00 2.21
N PHE A 113 -24.62 3.90 1.37
CA PHE A 113 -25.40 2.69 1.16
C PHE A 113 -25.31 2.25 -0.28
N GLN A 114 -25.45 0.96 -0.51
CA GLN A 114 -25.42 0.40 -1.84
C GLN A 114 -26.65 0.79 -2.68
N THR A 115 -27.79 1.06 -2.03
CA THR A 115 -29.00 1.54 -2.69
C THR A 115 -29.60 2.76 -1.99
N VAL A 116 -30.37 3.56 -2.73
CA VAL A 116 -31.12 4.69 -2.15
C VAL A 116 -32.21 4.21 -1.20
N ALA A 117 -32.85 3.07 -1.49
CA ALA A 117 -33.86 2.47 -0.63
C ALA A 117 -33.29 2.04 0.73
N ASP A 118 -32.09 1.43 0.72
CA ASP A 118 -31.37 1.10 1.95
C ASP A 118 -31.11 2.34 2.80
N LYS A 119 -30.65 3.43 2.17
CA LYS A 119 -30.42 4.70 2.86
C LYS A 119 -31.71 5.26 3.47
N GLN A 120 -32.82 5.28 2.73
CA GLN A 120 -34.09 5.82 3.23
C GLN A 120 -34.59 5.04 4.45
N LEU A 121 -34.56 3.70 4.38
CA LEU A 121 -34.95 2.85 5.50
C LEU A 121 -34.04 3.01 6.72
N TYR A 122 -32.75 3.22 6.48
CA TYR A 122 -31.80 3.50 7.55
C TYR A 122 -32.05 4.86 8.20
N ASP A 123 -32.31 5.90 7.40
CA ASP A 123 -32.59 7.26 7.90
C ASP A 123 -33.90 7.29 8.74
N GLU A 124 -34.84 6.38 8.47
CA GLU A 124 -36.08 6.20 9.26
C GLU A 124 -35.85 5.54 10.61
N ASP A 125 -35.18 4.38 10.64
CA ASP A 125 -34.86 3.63 11.88
C ASP A 125 -33.60 2.78 11.68
N PRO A 126 -32.41 3.28 12.08
CA PRO A 126 -31.15 2.56 11.90
C PRO A 126 -31.13 1.19 12.59
N ALA A 127 -31.74 1.06 13.76
CA ALA A 127 -31.72 -0.17 14.54
C ALA A 127 -32.62 -1.24 13.90
N GLN A 128 -33.79 -0.86 13.39
CA GLN A 128 -34.66 -1.76 12.63
C GLN A 128 -34.03 -2.13 11.29
N TYR A 129 -33.40 -1.18 10.59
CA TYR A 129 -32.69 -1.45 9.36
C TYR A 129 -31.58 -2.49 9.56
N ALA A 130 -30.74 -2.33 10.58
CA ALA A 130 -29.67 -3.29 10.88
C ALA A 130 -30.20 -4.72 11.09
N ARG A 131 -31.33 -4.87 11.80
CA ARG A 131 -32.00 -6.18 11.97
C ARG A 131 -32.54 -6.73 10.65
N LYS A 132 -33.18 -5.90 9.84
CA LYS A 132 -33.70 -6.26 8.52
C LYS A 132 -32.59 -6.71 7.57
N ALA A 133 -31.48 -5.96 7.52
CA ALA A 133 -30.34 -6.28 6.69
C ALA A 133 -29.60 -7.55 7.12
N ALA A 134 -29.56 -7.83 8.43
CA ALA A 134 -29.03 -9.10 8.93
C ALA A 134 -29.95 -10.30 8.62
N ALA A 135 -31.27 -10.10 8.62
CA ALA A 135 -32.25 -11.15 8.37
C ALA A 135 -32.40 -11.50 6.88
N ASP A 136 -32.25 -10.51 5.98
CA ASP A 136 -32.41 -10.68 4.53
C ASP A 136 -31.36 -9.87 3.74
N PRO A 137 -30.10 -10.36 3.68
CA PRO A 137 -29.00 -9.66 2.99
C PRO A 137 -29.16 -9.64 1.46
N ASP A 138 -30.05 -10.47 0.91
CA ASP A 138 -30.35 -10.45 -0.52
C ASP A 138 -31.26 -9.27 -0.89
N LYS A 139 -32.21 -8.93 -0.02
CA LYS A 139 -33.08 -7.77 -0.17
C LYS A 139 -32.39 -6.45 0.20
N TYR A 140 -31.69 -6.40 1.33
CA TYR A 140 -31.03 -5.20 1.83
C TYR A 140 -29.54 -5.28 1.57
N LYS A 141 -29.04 -4.47 0.65
CA LYS A 141 -27.63 -4.55 0.23
C LYS A 141 -26.69 -3.92 1.25
N GLY A 142 -27.21 -3.15 2.19
CA GLY A 142 -26.44 -2.62 3.31
C GLY A 142 -25.60 -1.41 2.95
N HIS A 143 -24.62 -1.17 3.82
CA HIS A 143 -23.61 -0.15 3.63
C HIS A 143 -22.71 -0.45 2.44
N TYR A 144 -22.31 0.60 1.73
CA TYR A 144 -21.48 0.52 0.55
C TYR A 144 -20.10 -0.04 0.90
N THR A 145 -19.69 -1.11 0.21
CA THR A 145 -18.36 -1.70 0.34
C THR A 145 -17.43 -1.07 -0.70
N VAL A 146 -16.46 -0.27 -0.27
CA VAL A 146 -15.54 0.43 -1.18
C VAL A 146 -14.44 -0.51 -1.64
N VAL A 147 -13.82 -1.23 -0.71
CA VAL A 147 -12.71 -2.16 -0.96
C VAL A 147 -13.19 -3.57 -0.66
N GLY A 148 -12.92 -4.50 -1.58
CA GLY A 148 -13.15 -5.93 -1.42
C GLY A 148 -11.99 -6.78 -1.96
N PRO A 149 -12.06 -8.12 -1.81
CA PRO A 149 -11.06 -9.01 -2.39
C PRO A 149 -11.20 -9.08 -3.92
N VAL A 150 -10.07 -9.36 -4.60
CA VAL A 150 -10.05 -9.63 -6.04
C VAL A 150 -9.49 -11.01 -6.30
N ASP A 151 -10.26 -11.84 -7.01
CA ASP A 151 -9.79 -13.15 -7.47
C ASP A 151 -8.88 -12.98 -8.68
N PHE A 152 -7.72 -13.65 -8.68
CA PHE A 152 -6.81 -13.70 -9.81
C PHE A 152 -6.05 -15.03 -9.81
N ARG A 153 -6.18 -15.80 -10.90
CA ARG A 153 -5.54 -17.12 -11.06
C ARG A 153 -5.82 -18.07 -9.87
N GLY A 154 -7.07 -18.08 -9.40
CA GLY A 154 -7.50 -18.92 -8.27
C GLY A 154 -7.03 -18.44 -6.89
N ALA A 155 -6.33 -17.30 -6.80
CA ALA A 155 -5.90 -16.71 -5.54
C ALA A 155 -6.65 -15.40 -5.24
N LYS A 156 -7.05 -15.22 -3.98
CA LYS A 156 -7.61 -13.96 -3.49
C LYS A 156 -6.50 -12.95 -3.24
N ASN A 157 -6.68 -11.73 -3.75
CA ASN A 157 -5.80 -10.60 -3.51
C ASN A 157 -6.52 -9.64 -2.58
N PHE A 158 -5.89 -9.37 -1.44
CA PHE A 158 -6.42 -8.51 -0.40
C PHE A 158 -5.61 -7.22 -0.33
N THR A 159 -6.31 -6.12 -0.06
CA THR A 159 -5.69 -4.81 0.16
C THR A 159 -4.78 -4.88 1.38
N LEU A 160 -3.59 -4.29 1.25
CA LEU A 160 -2.58 -4.31 2.30
C LEU A 160 -2.18 -5.72 2.78
N SER A 161 -2.24 -6.75 1.96
CA SER A 161 -1.57 -8.03 2.28
C SER A 161 -0.03 -7.90 2.19
N THR A 162 0.70 -8.38 3.19
CA THR A 162 2.17 -8.53 3.08
C THR A 162 2.45 -9.75 2.21
N ARG A 163 3.06 -9.55 1.04
CA ARG A 163 3.18 -10.58 0.00
C ARG A 163 4.47 -11.37 0.12
N GLN A 164 5.58 -10.67 0.22
CA GLN A 164 6.91 -11.26 0.23
C GLN A 164 7.81 -10.51 1.20
N ILE A 165 8.70 -11.26 1.87
CA ILE A 165 9.85 -10.70 2.57
C ILE A 165 11.11 -11.39 2.03
N LYS A 166 12.09 -10.61 1.63
CA LYS A 166 13.45 -11.07 1.33
C LYS A 166 14.35 -10.71 2.50
N LEU A 167 15.14 -11.67 2.96
CA LEU A 167 16.03 -11.53 4.09
C LEU A 167 17.48 -11.69 3.61
N TYR A 168 18.31 -10.71 3.97
CA TYR A 168 19.74 -10.68 3.73
C TYR A 168 20.45 -10.67 5.08
N LEU A 169 21.38 -11.59 5.28
CA LEU A 169 22.14 -11.75 6.52
C LEU A 169 23.52 -11.11 6.37
N GLY A 170 23.93 -10.33 7.37
CA GLY A 170 25.22 -9.63 7.36
C GLY A 170 25.22 -8.36 6.51
N GLU A 171 26.42 -7.90 6.15
CA GLU A 171 26.64 -6.70 5.33
C GLU A 171 26.72 -7.10 3.86
N LYS A 172 25.56 -7.41 3.27
CA LYS A 172 25.44 -7.74 1.85
C LYS A 172 24.91 -6.57 1.05
N ASP A 173 25.54 -6.30 -0.10
CA ASP A 173 25.11 -5.28 -1.04
C ASP A 173 23.72 -5.58 -1.64
N ALA A 174 23.12 -4.54 -2.22
CA ALA A 174 21.80 -4.60 -2.86
C ALA A 174 21.70 -5.67 -3.95
N ASP A 175 22.78 -5.87 -4.71
CA ASP A 175 22.82 -6.74 -5.89
C ASP A 175 23.05 -8.23 -5.55
N GLN A 176 23.33 -8.55 -4.29
CA GLN A 176 23.54 -9.94 -3.87
C GLN A 176 22.22 -10.69 -3.77
N GLN A 177 22.23 -12.00 -4.03
CA GLN A 177 21.06 -12.85 -3.84
C GLN A 177 20.65 -12.89 -2.34
N PRO A 178 19.35 -12.81 -2.02
CA PRO A 178 18.90 -12.94 -0.65
C PRO A 178 19.23 -14.32 -0.08
N ASP A 179 19.62 -14.35 1.20
CA ASP A 179 19.81 -15.61 1.94
C ASP A 179 18.50 -16.39 2.02
N ARG A 180 17.38 -15.67 2.07
CA ARG A 180 16.05 -16.29 2.05
C ARG A 180 15.01 -15.40 1.41
N ILE A 181 14.19 -16.02 0.56
CA ILE A 181 12.95 -15.44 0.05
C ILE A 181 11.79 -16.16 0.73
N PHE A 182 10.85 -15.38 1.24
CA PHE A 182 9.57 -15.87 1.73
C PHE A 182 8.45 -15.26 0.89
N ASP A 183 8.04 -15.95 -0.15
CA ASP A 183 7.06 -15.56 -1.17
C ASP A 183 5.60 -15.91 -0.84
N GLU A 184 5.38 -16.65 0.23
CA GLU A 184 4.05 -17.12 0.66
C GLU A 184 3.45 -16.29 1.81
N PHE A 185 4.01 -15.13 2.15
CA PHE A 185 3.53 -14.34 3.30
C PHE A 185 2.06 -13.96 3.17
N ARG A 186 1.56 -13.81 1.93
CA ARG A 186 0.14 -13.54 1.65
C ARG A 186 -0.79 -14.66 2.12
N THR A 187 -0.34 -15.91 2.18
CA THR A 187 -1.16 -17.07 2.60
C THR A 187 -0.85 -17.52 4.02
N LYS A 188 0.20 -16.99 4.66
CA LYS A 188 0.49 -17.28 6.06
C LYS A 188 -0.52 -16.57 6.96
N ARG A 189 -0.92 -17.27 8.02
CA ARG A 189 -1.84 -16.77 9.04
C ARG A 189 -1.03 -16.12 10.14
N TRP A 190 -1.25 -14.83 10.36
CA TRP A 190 -0.59 -14.06 11.40
C TRP A 190 -1.35 -14.22 12.71
N GLU A 191 -0.64 -14.28 13.82
CA GLU A 191 -1.24 -14.34 15.14
C GLU A 191 -1.73 -12.94 15.55
N ARG A 192 -2.98 -12.82 15.99
CA ARG A 192 -3.47 -11.55 16.55
C ARG A 192 -2.99 -11.45 18.00
N ILE A 193 -2.19 -10.43 18.32
CA ILE A 193 -1.54 -10.30 19.64
C ILE A 193 -2.12 -9.18 20.51
N ASP A 194 -2.79 -8.19 19.91
CA ASP A 194 -3.30 -7.04 20.64
C ASP A 194 -4.50 -6.41 19.95
N THR A 195 -5.42 -5.85 20.73
CA THR A 195 -6.59 -5.10 20.27
C THR A 195 -6.89 -3.92 21.20
N PRO A 196 -6.02 -2.90 21.26
CA PRO A 196 -6.28 -1.72 22.08
C PRO A 196 -7.56 -1.04 21.62
N GLN A 197 -8.42 -0.72 22.59
CA GLN A 197 -9.59 0.12 22.38
C GLN A 197 -9.44 1.37 23.23
N ALA A 198 -9.58 2.52 22.58
CA ALA A 198 -9.64 3.81 23.23
C ALA A 198 -10.96 4.50 22.90
N ALA A 199 -11.26 5.61 23.59
CA ALA A 199 -12.51 6.33 23.40
C ALA A 199 -12.70 6.86 21.96
N ASP A 200 -11.61 7.15 21.25
CA ASP A 200 -11.58 7.79 19.93
C ASP A 200 -11.05 6.91 18.80
N HIS A 201 -10.42 5.77 19.11
CA HIS A 201 -9.85 4.87 18.11
C HIS A 201 -9.88 3.40 18.53
N GLN A 202 -9.81 2.52 17.53
CA GLN A 202 -9.66 1.08 17.70
C GLN A 202 -8.44 0.61 16.92
N SER A 203 -7.69 -0.33 17.48
CA SER A 203 -6.52 -0.90 16.83
C SER A 203 -6.48 -2.42 16.91
N VAL A 204 -5.79 -3.04 15.96
CA VAL A 204 -5.52 -4.48 15.91
C VAL A 204 -4.10 -4.70 15.48
N THR A 205 -3.36 -5.53 16.22
CA THR A 205 -2.01 -5.94 15.85
C THR A 205 -1.94 -7.42 15.50
N TYR A 206 -1.43 -7.69 14.30
CA TYR A 206 -1.04 -9.02 13.86
C TYR A 206 0.49 -9.19 13.99
N GLU A 207 0.93 -10.37 14.38
CA GLU A 207 2.33 -10.76 14.50
C GLU A 207 2.60 -12.03 13.70
N LEU A 208 3.75 -12.06 13.02
CA LEU A 208 4.29 -13.26 12.41
C LEU A 208 5.78 -13.35 12.78
N THR A 209 6.17 -14.51 13.31
CA THR A 209 7.56 -14.75 13.72
C THR A 209 8.20 -15.83 12.86
N LEU A 210 9.36 -15.49 12.29
CA LEU A 210 10.27 -16.38 11.61
C LEU A 210 11.23 -17.00 12.61
N TYR A 211 11.41 -18.31 12.51
CA TYR A 211 12.33 -19.09 13.33
C TYR A 211 13.42 -19.69 12.46
N ARG A 212 14.63 -19.76 13.00
CA ARG A 212 15.78 -20.44 12.39
C ARG A 212 16.13 -21.65 13.25
N ARG A 213 16.24 -22.83 12.64
CA ARG A 213 16.80 -24.02 13.29
C ARG A 213 18.30 -24.12 13.04
N PRO A 214 19.08 -24.59 14.03
CA PRO A 214 20.44 -25.04 13.79
C PRO A 214 20.46 -26.14 12.70
N ILE A 215 21.49 -26.12 11.88
CA ILE A 215 21.54 -26.86 10.60
C ILE A 215 21.77 -28.35 10.79
N ASP A 216 22.35 -28.76 11.92
CA ASP A 216 22.70 -30.15 12.12
C ASP A 216 21.77 -30.84 13.14
N PRO A 217 20.65 -31.44 12.67
CA PRO A 217 19.79 -32.25 13.51
C PRO A 217 20.49 -33.51 14.03
N LYS A 218 21.69 -33.88 13.54
CA LYS A 218 22.46 -35.01 14.07
C LYS A 218 23.28 -34.61 15.29
N THR A 219 23.86 -33.41 15.32
CA THR A 219 24.63 -32.94 16.49
C THR A 219 23.77 -32.28 17.55
N ALA A 220 22.60 -31.75 17.21
CA ALA A 220 21.68 -31.19 18.20
C ALA A 220 20.18 -31.36 17.83
N PRO A 221 19.66 -32.61 17.77
CA PRO A 221 18.26 -32.89 17.45
C PRO A 221 17.26 -32.22 18.41
N SER A 222 17.69 -31.92 19.64
CA SER A 222 16.90 -31.27 20.68
C SER A 222 16.98 -29.73 20.65
N ALA A 223 17.75 -29.14 19.72
CA ALA A 223 17.90 -27.69 19.69
C ALA A 223 16.57 -27.02 19.31
N LYS A 224 16.05 -26.22 20.24
CA LYS A 224 14.81 -25.48 20.04
C LYS A 224 14.98 -24.45 18.92
N PRO A 225 14.00 -24.30 18.00
CA PRO A 225 14.03 -23.23 17.00
C PRO A 225 14.18 -21.87 17.67
N GLN A 226 15.12 -21.06 17.18
CA GLN A 226 15.38 -19.72 17.71
C GLN A 226 14.58 -18.69 16.92
N LYS A 227 14.01 -17.69 17.60
CA LYS A 227 13.37 -16.55 16.93
C LYS A 227 14.43 -15.81 16.13
N ALA A 228 14.12 -15.47 14.88
CA ALA A 228 15.04 -14.79 13.99
C ALA A 228 14.52 -13.39 13.61
N LEU A 229 13.27 -13.30 13.18
CA LEU A 229 12.63 -12.03 12.81
C LEU A 229 11.17 -12.07 13.27
N THR A 230 10.71 -11.02 13.91
CA THR A 230 9.28 -10.80 14.15
C THR A 230 8.80 -9.64 13.30
N VAL A 231 7.68 -9.84 12.61
CA VAL A 231 6.98 -8.81 11.84
C VAL A 231 5.66 -8.53 12.52
N ARG A 232 5.39 -7.26 12.81
CA ARG A 232 4.13 -6.79 13.36
C ARG A 232 3.44 -5.86 12.39
N LYS A 233 2.12 -5.98 12.30
CA LYS A 233 1.28 -5.10 11.52
C LYS A 233 0.12 -4.62 12.36
N THR A 234 0.07 -3.32 12.61
CA THR A 234 -0.98 -2.68 13.40
C THR A 234 -1.87 -1.86 12.50
N TYR A 235 -3.18 -2.09 12.56
CA TYR A 235 -4.21 -1.27 11.92
C TYR A 235 -4.88 -0.41 12.97
N THR A 236 -5.14 0.85 12.65
CA THR A 236 -5.82 1.81 13.54
C THR A 236 -6.89 2.56 12.77
N VAL A 237 -8.10 2.62 13.32
CA VAL A 237 -9.21 3.43 12.81
C VAL A 237 -9.64 4.43 13.88
N THR A 238 -9.89 5.67 13.46
CA THR A 238 -10.25 6.78 14.37
C THR A 238 -11.65 7.28 14.05
N LYS A 239 -12.41 7.69 15.06
CA LYS A 239 -13.73 8.31 14.89
C LYS A 239 -13.63 9.54 13.97
N GLY A 240 -14.64 9.75 13.14
CA GLY A 240 -14.71 10.87 12.20
C GLY A 240 -13.78 10.77 10.98
N SER A 241 -12.94 9.74 10.88
CA SER A 241 -11.92 9.64 9.82
C SER A 241 -12.18 8.53 8.81
N TYR A 242 -11.97 8.83 7.53
CA TYR A 242 -11.88 7.85 6.43
C TYR A 242 -10.46 7.28 6.24
N SER A 243 -9.52 7.61 7.14
CA SER A 243 -8.12 7.15 7.08
C SER A 243 -7.92 5.95 7.99
N ILE A 244 -7.12 5.00 7.53
CA ILE A 244 -6.68 3.83 8.29
C ILE A 244 -5.17 3.97 8.48
N GLY A 245 -4.76 4.16 9.73
CA GLY A 245 -3.35 4.14 10.09
C GLY A 245 -2.83 2.72 10.05
N VAL A 246 -1.67 2.50 9.42
CA VAL A 246 -1.03 1.18 9.35
C VAL A 246 0.44 1.30 9.72
N GLU A 247 0.87 0.56 10.73
CA GLU A 247 2.29 0.45 11.11
C GLU A 247 2.80 -0.97 10.84
N LEU A 248 3.85 -1.07 10.03
CA LEU A 248 4.62 -2.30 9.85
C LEU A 248 5.91 -2.17 10.66
N SER A 249 6.14 -3.08 11.59
CA SER A 249 7.32 -3.11 12.46
C SER A 249 8.07 -4.43 12.32
N PHE A 250 9.39 -4.34 12.23
CA PHE A 250 10.30 -5.46 12.05
C PHE A 250 11.27 -5.48 13.22
N ILE A 251 11.42 -6.63 13.86
CA ILE A 251 12.26 -6.83 15.03
C ILE A 251 13.24 -7.96 14.74
N ASN A 252 14.53 -7.63 14.67
CA ASN A 252 15.60 -8.61 14.50
C ASN A 252 15.96 -9.24 15.86
N HIS A 253 15.87 -10.56 15.92
CA HIS A 253 16.26 -11.36 17.10
C HIS A 253 17.61 -12.06 16.93
N MET A 254 18.23 -11.95 15.75
CA MET A 254 19.52 -12.58 15.47
C MET A 254 20.67 -11.70 15.95
N ARG A 255 21.77 -12.33 16.38
CA ARG A 255 23.02 -11.66 16.80
C ARG A 255 23.84 -11.07 15.65
N GLN A 256 23.26 -10.93 14.46
CA GLN A 256 23.88 -10.34 13.28
C GLN A 256 22.93 -9.31 12.66
N LYS A 257 23.49 -8.31 11.99
CA LYS A 257 22.70 -7.34 11.23
C LYS A 257 21.90 -8.05 10.14
N VAL A 258 20.74 -7.49 9.83
CA VAL A 258 19.93 -7.96 8.69
C VAL A 258 19.41 -6.79 7.87
N ARG A 259 19.28 -7.05 6.57
CA ARG A 259 18.61 -6.18 5.63
C ARG A 259 17.35 -6.91 5.11
N LEU A 260 16.25 -6.17 4.96
CA LEU A 260 14.98 -6.70 4.48
C LEU A 260 14.51 -5.95 3.24
N ASP A 261 13.94 -6.69 2.29
CA ASP A 261 13.02 -6.12 1.30
C ASP A 261 11.61 -6.68 1.55
N VAL A 262 10.59 -5.82 1.45
CA VAL A 262 9.21 -6.14 1.80
C VAL A 262 8.28 -5.73 0.67
N ASP A 263 7.56 -6.69 0.08
CA ASP A 263 6.50 -6.45 -0.89
C ASP A 263 5.15 -6.33 -0.17
N GLN A 264 4.57 -5.14 -0.20
CA GLN A 264 3.31 -4.78 0.42
C GLN A 264 2.28 -4.50 -0.68
N ALA A 265 1.20 -5.27 -0.73
CA ALA A 265 0.09 -4.98 -1.62
C ALA A 265 -0.51 -3.61 -1.28
N GLY A 266 -0.92 -2.86 -2.29
CA GLY A 266 -1.62 -1.58 -2.15
C GLY A 266 -3.15 -1.75 -2.17
N PRO A 267 -3.89 -0.65 -2.40
CA PRO A 267 -5.34 -0.69 -2.56
C PRO A 267 -5.74 -1.51 -3.79
N THR A 268 -6.64 -2.46 -3.63
CA THR A 268 -7.22 -3.23 -4.73
C THR A 268 -8.71 -3.44 -4.50
N GLY A 269 -9.41 -3.96 -5.52
CA GLY A 269 -10.80 -4.38 -5.38
C GLY A 269 -11.77 -3.25 -5.04
N ILE A 270 -11.53 -2.07 -5.63
CA ILE A 270 -12.55 -1.03 -5.60
C ILE A 270 -13.79 -1.54 -6.35
N THR A 271 -14.94 -1.45 -5.70
CA THR A 271 -16.22 -1.90 -6.25
C THR A 271 -16.56 -1.13 -7.52
N ARG A 272 -17.13 -1.85 -8.48
CA ARG A 272 -17.61 -1.27 -9.74
C ARG A 272 -19.02 -0.70 -9.54
N GLU A 273 -19.23 0.53 -10.00
CA GLU A 273 -20.53 1.22 -9.83
C GLU A 273 -21.58 0.83 -10.87
N ASP A 274 -21.15 0.48 -12.07
CA ASP A 274 -22.02 0.20 -13.20
C ASP A 274 -21.56 -1.09 -13.89
N ALA A 275 -22.50 -1.98 -14.23
CA ALA A 275 -22.20 -3.18 -14.99
C ALA A 275 -21.75 -2.87 -16.44
N ARG A 276 -22.17 -1.73 -17.00
CA ARG A 276 -21.92 -1.36 -18.40
C ARG A 276 -20.62 -0.60 -18.61
N SER A 277 -20.15 0.13 -17.59
CA SER A 277 -18.96 0.96 -17.70
C SER A 277 -18.03 0.78 -16.50
N ASP A 278 -16.79 0.41 -16.78
CA ASP A 278 -15.75 0.35 -15.76
C ASP A 278 -15.02 1.69 -15.70
N GLN A 279 -15.36 2.49 -14.69
CA GLN A 279 -14.74 3.79 -14.42
C GLN A 279 -13.62 3.69 -13.38
N ARG A 280 -13.13 2.47 -13.11
CA ARG A 280 -12.04 2.29 -12.16
C ARG A 280 -10.71 2.68 -12.81
N MET A 281 -9.88 3.38 -12.06
CA MET A 281 -8.59 3.88 -12.52
C MET A 281 -7.55 3.78 -11.42
N ALA A 282 -6.33 3.38 -11.76
CA ALA A 282 -5.19 3.59 -10.87
C ALA A 282 -4.75 5.06 -10.94
N VAL A 283 -4.33 5.60 -9.80
CA VAL A 283 -3.90 6.99 -9.66
C VAL A 283 -2.58 7.02 -8.90
N LEU A 284 -1.61 7.77 -9.43
CA LEU A 284 -0.25 7.85 -8.91
C LEU A 284 0.03 9.31 -8.49
N GLY A 285 0.37 9.56 -7.24
CA GLY A 285 0.67 10.92 -6.74
C GLY A 285 2.13 11.27 -6.84
N LYS A 286 2.54 12.01 -7.87
CA LYS A 286 3.95 12.40 -8.08
C LYS A 286 4.21 13.79 -7.52
N LEU A 287 5.29 13.98 -6.77
CA LEU A 287 5.71 15.29 -6.29
C LEU A 287 6.45 16.04 -7.40
N VAL A 288 5.89 17.15 -7.90
CA VAL A 288 6.49 17.97 -8.95
C VAL A 288 6.37 19.43 -8.52
N ASP A 289 7.50 20.14 -8.43
CA ASP A 289 7.54 21.55 -8.02
C ASP A 289 6.89 21.76 -6.62
N ASN A 290 7.20 20.88 -5.66
CA ASN A 290 6.59 20.84 -4.31
C ASN A 290 5.05 20.70 -4.29
N LYS A 291 4.45 20.22 -5.37
CA LYS A 291 3.01 19.94 -5.47
C LYS A 291 2.79 18.51 -5.93
N ILE A 292 1.78 17.85 -5.36
CA ILE A 292 1.38 16.54 -5.85
C ILE A 292 0.59 16.70 -7.16
N LYS A 293 1.04 16.02 -8.22
CA LYS A 293 0.36 15.92 -9.50
C LYS A 293 -0.13 14.48 -9.69
N PRO A 294 -1.46 14.25 -9.76
CA PRO A 294 -2.00 12.92 -9.98
C PRO A 294 -1.80 12.48 -11.43
N VAL A 295 -1.32 11.26 -11.63
CA VAL A 295 -1.21 10.60 -12.93
C VAL A 295 -2.18 9.42 -12.96
N MET A 296 -3.15 9.47 -13.86
CA MET A 296 -4.19 8.44 -13.98
C MET A 296 -3.79 7.34 -14.97
N ARG A 297 -4.23 6.12 -14.69
CA ARG A 297 -4.14 4.94 -15.55
C ARG A 297 -5.51 4.30 -15.67
N GLY A 298 -6.15 4.53 -16.81
CA GLY A 298 -7.53 4.13 -17.06
C GLY A 298 -7.65 2.84 -17.85
N LYS A 299 -8.86 2.55 -18.32
CA LYS A 299 -9.17 1.39 -19.16
C LYS A 299 -8.27 1.30 -20.41
N SER A 300 -7.98 2.41 -21.08
CA SER A 300 -7.13 2.42 -22.28
C SER A 300 -5.70 1.94 -22.03
N ASP A 301 -5.16 2.22 -20.84
CA ASP A 301 -3.84 1.74 -20.43
C ASP A 301 -3.90 0.26 -20.04
N LEU A 302 -4.94 -0.11 -19.29
CA LEU A 302 -5.17 -1.48 -18.82
C LEU A 302 -5.39 -2.48 -19.96
N ASP A 303 -6.07 -2.07 -21.04
CA ASP A 303 -6.32 -2.91 -22.20
C ASP A 303 -5.02 -3.22 -22.98
N LYS A 304 -4.05 -2.30 -22.98
CA LYS A 304 -2.74 -2.46 -23.63
C LYS A 304 -1.71 -3.18 -22.75
N TRP A 305 -1.95 -3.25 -21.45
CA TRP A 305 -0.99 -3.77 -20.48
C TRP A 305 -0.95 -5.31 -20.51
N PRO A 306 0.24 -5.93 -20.56
CA PRO A 306 0.34 -7.38 -20.56
C PRO A 306 -0.19 -8.01 -19.26
N TYR A 307 -0.95 -9.08 -19.41
CA TYR A 307 -1.65 -9.70 -18.30
C TYR A 307 -0.72 -10.32 -17.26
N GLY A 308 -0.88 -9.94 -15.99
CA GLY A 308 -0.06 -10.44 -14.90
C GLY A 308 1.38 -9.93 -14.91
N GLN A 309 1.78 -9.13 -15.90
CA GLN A 309 3.07 -8.47 -15.93
C GLN A 309 3.05 -7.27 -15.00
N GLU A 310 4.02 -7.26 -14.10
CA GLU A 310 4.25 -6.15 -13.20
C GLU A 310 5.17 -5.12 -13.86
N GLU A 311 4.86 -3.84 -13.70
CA GLU A 311 5.72 -2.72 -14.10
C GLU A 311 5.96 -1.81 -12.90
N ILE A 312 7.20 -1.35 -12.75
CA ILE A 312 7.53 -0.29 -11.79
C ILE A 312 7.09 1.05 -12.37
N VAL A 313 6.22 1.76 -11.66
CA VAL A 313 5.61 3.02 -12.13
C VAL A 313 6.19 4.28 -11.49
N GLY A 314 7.06 4.09 -10.49
CA GLY A 314 7.79 5.17 -9.83
C GLY A 314 8.51 4.68 -8.58
N ARG A 315 9.35 5.56 -8.03
CA ARG A 315 10.08 5.35 -6.77
C ARG A 315 9.87 6.53 -5.84
N SER A 316 9.91 6.31 -4.53
CA SER A 316 9.87 7.39 -3.53
C SER A 316 11.16 8.22 -3.48
N ASP A 317 12.30 7.63 -3.84
CA ASP A 317 13.62 8.29 -3.80
C ASP A 317 14.03 8.92 -5.14
N ALA A 318 13.15 8.90 -6.15
CA ALA A 318 13.49 9.45 -7.46
C ALA A 318 13.79 10.95 -7.35
N VAL A 319 14.96 11.35 -7.87
CA VAL A 319 15.41 12.76 -7.90
C VAL A 319 14.38 13.63 -8.62
N GLU A 320 13.95 13.17 -9.79
CA GLU A 320 12.92 13.84 -10.57
C GLU A 320 11.57 13.15 -10.36
N LYS A 321 10.64 13.87 -9.73
CA LYS A 321 9.23 13.50 -9.59
C LYS A 321 9.01 12.23 -8.76
N PRO A 322 9.44 12.21 -7.48
CA PRO A 322 9.26 11.05 -6.64
C PRO A 322 7.77 10.72 -6.48
N LEU A 323 7.47 9.43 -6.44
CA LEU A 323 6.13 8.91 -6.25
C LEU A 323 5.84 8.80 -4.75
N VAL A 324 4.78 9.46 -4.32
CA VAL A 324 4.47 9.69 -2.89
C VAL A 324 3.37 8.74 -2.42
N TRP A 325 2.37 8.51 -3.26
CA TRP A 325 1.26 7.60 -2.99
C TRP A 325 0.75 6.91 -4.26
N ILE A 326 0.05 5.80 -4.06
CA ILE A 326 -0.69 5.08 -5.09
C ILE A 326 -2.14 4.91 -4.64
N GLY A 327 -3.07 4.96 -5.57
CA GLY A 327 -4.48 4.81 -5.26
C GLY A 327 -5.27 4.14 -6.36
N TYR A 328 -6.46 3.67 -5.99
CA TYR A 328 -7.44 3.10 -6.89
C TYR A 328 -8.76 3.81 -6.68
N VAL A 329 -9.38 4.30 -7.75
CA VAL A 329 -10.59 5.14 -7.68
C VAL A 329 -11.64 4.63 -8.64
N ASN A 330 -12.91 4.90 -8.35
CA ASN A 330 -14.03 4.75 -9.29
C ASN A 330 -14.72 6.11 -9.51
N LYS A 331 -16.01 6.15 -9.89
CA LYS A 331 -16.77 7.40 -10.08
C LYS A 331 -16.90 8.24 -8.80
N PHE A 332 -17.15 7.60 -7.65
CA PHE A 332 -17.55 8.28 -6.41
C PHE A 332 -16.51 8.17 -5.29
N PHE A 333 -15.78 7.07 -5.24
CA PHE A 333 -14.89 6.70 -4.14
C PHE A 333 -13.45 6.51 -4.60
N GLY A 334 -12.55 6.52 -3.62
CA GLY A 334 -11.14 6.21 -3.82
C GLY A 334 -10.55 5.54 -2.60
N ALA A 335 -9.53 4.71 -2.83
CA ALA A 335 -8.61 4.26 -1.81
C ALA A 335 -7.18 4.68 -2.18
N ILE A 336 -6.49 5.37 -1.27
CA ILE A 336 -5.15 5.94 -1.51
C ILE A 336 -4.23 5.47 -0.40
N MET A 337 -3.16 4.76 -0.77
CA MET A 337 -2.09 4.36 0.15
C MET A 337 -0.94 5.34 0.05
N TYR A 338 -0.70 6.06 1.14
CA TYR A 338 0.39 6.99 1.33
C TYR A 338 1.46 6.40 2.24
N LEU A 339 2.72 6.38 1.78
CA LEU A 339 3.86 6.02 2.62
C LEU A 339 4.28 7.26 3.42
N MET A 340 4.02 7.25 4.72
CA MET A 340 4.26 8.41 5.56
C MET A 340 5.77 8.65 5.75
N PRO A 341 6.27 9.88 5.56
CA PRO A 341 7.64 10.23 5.89
C PRO A 341 7.87 10.11 7.40
N ARG A 342 9.14 9.89 7.79
CA ARG A 342 9.52 9.85 9.21
C ARG A 342 9.40 11.22 9.88
N GLU A 343 9.65 12.27 9.12
CA GLU A 343 9.51 13.66 9.56
C GLU A 343 8.09 14.15 9.30
N LYS A 344 7.40 14.63 10.34
CA LYS A 344 5.95 14.91 10.32
C LYS A 344 5.55 16.11 9.44
N ASP A 345 6.48 17.00 9.14
CA ASP A 345 6.15 18.38 8.72
C ASP A 345 6.45 18.70 7.27
N ARG A 346 6.81 17.72 6.44
CA ARG A 346 7.04 17.96 5.01
C ARG A 346 6.26 16.97 4.14
N LEU A 347 5.66 17.50 3.08
CA LEU A 347 5.20 16.73 1.90
C LEU A 347 6.40 16.16 1.14
N ASN A 348 7.26 15.46 1.84
CA ASN A 348 8.40 14.80 1.25
C ASN A 348 7.99 13.39 0.87
N ALA A 349 8.53 12.92 -0.23
CA ALA A 349 8.57 11.49 -0.45
C ALA A 349 9.27 10.84 0.74
N ALA A 350 8.76 9.69 1.16
CA ALA A 350 9.26 9.06 2.35
C ALA A 350 10.75 8.70 2.17
N SER A 351 11.53 8.80 3.25
CA SER A 351 12.96 8.48 3.25
C SER A 351 13.27 6.98 3.10
N TYR A 352 12.30 6.19 2.63
CA TYR A 352 12.46 4.78 2.34
C TYR A 352 12.78 4.64 0.85
N ASP A 353 13.59 3.66 0.48
CA ASP A 353 13.64 3.21 -0.91
C ASP A 353 12.39 2.37 -1.17
N ALA A 354 11.39 2.98 -1.81
CA ALA A 354 10.13 2.33 -2.14
C ALA A 354 9.90 2.33 -3.65
N ARG A 355 9.77 1.14 -4.25
CA ARG A 355 9.36 0.97 -5.65
C ARG A 355 7.88 0.65 -5.72
N TYR A 356 7.12 1.46 -6.44
CA TYR A 356 5.69 1.21 -6.63
C TYR A 356 5.45 0.51 -7.95
N TYR A 357 4.48 -0.39 -7.97
CA TYR A 357 4.17 -1.16 -9.17
C TYR A 357 2.68 -1.26 -9.45
N LEU A 358 2.37 -1.48 -10.73
CA LEU A 358 1.04 -1.87 -11.21
C LEU A 358 1.14 -3.23 -11.92
N THR A 359 0.06 -4.00 -11.85
CA THR A 359 -0.15 -5.23 -12.61
C THR A 359 -1.58 -5.22 -13.13
N ALA A 360 -1.77 -5.44 -14.43
CA ALA A 360 -3.10 -5.71 -14.97
C ALA A 360 -3.53 -7.14 -14.59
N ILE A 361 -4.69 -7.26 -13.94
CA ILE A 361 -5.27 -8.54 -13.52
C ILE A 361 -6.74 -8.64 -13.97
N GLN A 362 -7.30 -9.85 -13.99
CA GLN A 362 -8.67 -10.12 -14.42
C GLN A 362 -9.46 -10.43 -13.16
N ASP A 363 -10.44 -9.60 -12.84
CA ASP A 363 -11.30 -9.83 -11.67
C ASP A 363 -12.52 -10.69 -12.00
N SER A 364 -12.89 -10.79 -13.28
CA SER A 364 -14.04 -11.52 -13.78
C SER A 364 -13.85 -11.83 -15.27
N LYS A 365 -14.70 -12.70 -15.84
CA LYS A 365 -14.58 -13.11 -17.25
C LYS A 365 -14.52 -11.91 -18.22
N GLU A 366 -15.22 -10.84 -17.89
CA GLU A 366 -15.42 -9.68 -18.77
C GLU A 366 -14.57 -8.47 -18.39
N PHE A 367 -14.04 -8.40 -17.16
CA PHE A 367 -13.42 -7.19 -16.64
C PHE A 367 -11.99 -7.40 -16.15
N ARG A 368 -11.19 -6.36 -16.38
CA ARG A 368 -9.83 -6.24 -15.87
C ARG A 368 -9.80 -5.16 -14.79
N THR A 369 -8.85 -5.28 -13.89
CA THR A 369 -8.59 -4.30 -12.84
C THR A 369 -7.08 -4.15 -12.63
N TRP A 370 -6.68 -3.08 -11.96
CA TRP A 370 -5.31 -2.93 -11.48
C TRP A 370 -5.13 -3.66 -10.15
N ARG A 371 -4.04 -4.42 -10.05
CA ARG A 371 -3.39 -4.73 -8.77
C ARG A 371 -2.20 -3.79 -8.63
N MET A 372 -2.03 -3.22 -7.46
CA MET A 372 -0.92 -2.31 -7.19
C MET A 372 -0.23 -2.67 -5.88
N GLY A 373 0.97 -2.17 -5.69
CA GLY A 373 1.72 -2.39 -4.46
C GLY A 373 3.01 -1.60 -4.43
N MET A 374 3.77 -1.86 -3.37
CA MET A 374 5.00 -1.16 -3.04
C MET A 374 6.01 -2.17 -2.50
N ARG A 375 7.24 -2.11 -3.01
CA ARG A 375 8.39 -2.80 -2.44
C ARG A 375 9.19 -1.81 -1.63
N LEU A 376 9.30 -2.03 -0.32
CA LEU A 376 10.27 -1.35 0.54
C LEU A 376 11.57 -2.12 0.46
N GLU A 377 12.65 -1.47 0.03
CA GLU A 377 13.95 -2.11 -0.16
C GLU A 377 14.95 -1.58 0.87
N GLY A 378 15.90 -2.43 1.25
CA GLY A 378 17.04 -2.01 2.07
C GLY A 378 16.72 -1.63 3.51
N LEU A 379 15.71 -2.23 4.13
CA LEU A 379 15.40 -1.98 5.55
C LEU A 379 16.45 -2.63 6.45
N GLU A 380 17.35 -1.82 7.01
CA GLU A 380 18.43 -2.30 7.89
C GLU A 380 18.03 -2.35 9.38
N LEU A 381 18.31 -3.51 9.99
CA LEU A 381 18.11 -3.82 11.40
C LEU A 381 19.43 -4.25 12.03
N GLY A 382 19.77 -3.64 13.17
CA GLY A 382 20.95 -3.99 13.97
C GLY A 382 20.87 -5.39 14.57
N ALA A 383 22.01 -5.92 14.99
CA ALA A 383 22.12 -7.21 15.67
C ALA A 383 21.49 -7.17 17.07
N ALA A 384 20.80 -8.23 17.47
CA ALA A 384 20.31 -8.40 18.83
C ALA A 384 21.48 -8.45 19.82
N GLY A 385 21.48 -7.51 20.79
CA GLY A 385 22.55 -7.35 21.78
C GLY A 385 23.79 -6.61 21.26
N GLY A 386 23.79 -6.14 20.01
CA GLY A 386 24.86 -5.31 19.45
C GLY A 386 24.50 -3.82 19.42
N GLU A 387 25.38 -3.02 18.84
CA GLU A 387 25.13 -1.61 18.57
C GLU A 387 24.15 -1.46 17.39
N GLY A 388 23.19 -0.53 17.52
CA GLY A 388 22.21 -0.20 16.48
C GLY A 388 20.76 -0.54 16.82
N LYS A 389 19.84 -0.11 15.95
CA LYS A 389 18.40 -0.31 16.15
C LYS A 389 17.99 -1.70 15.67
N THR A 390 17.67 -2.60 16.60
CA THR A 390 17.12 -3.94 16.33
C THR A 390 15.68 -3.90 15.81
N THR A 391 15.01 -2.76 15.94
CA THR A 391 13.64 -2.53 15.49
C THR A 391 13.58 -1.41 14.47
N ARG A 392 12.82 -1.62 13.40
CA ARG A 392 12.44 -0.59 12.42
C ARG A 392 10.95 -0.66 12.16
N SER A 393 10.30 0.49 12.03
CA SER A 393 8.94 0.55 11.53
C SER A 393 8.79 1.51 10.36
N CYS A 394 7.78 1.26 9.53
CA CYS A 394 7.29 2.17 8.52
C CYS A 394 5.78 2.37 8.71
N LYS A 395 5.33 3.61 8.49
CA LYS A 395 3.93 3.99 8.65
C LYS A 395 3.32 4.25 7.28
N LEU A 396 2.14 3.70 7.08
CA LEU A 396 1.31 3.92 5.92
C LEU A 396 0.02 4.57 6.42
N ASP A 397 -0.55 5.42 5.59
CA ASP A 397 -1.90 5.89 5.75
C ASP A 397 -2.72 5.42 4.54
N LEU A 398 -3.87 4.81 4.80
CA LEU A 398 -4.78 4.36 3.76
C LEU A 398 -6.09 5.15 3.86
N PHE A 399 -6.28 6.11 2.96
CA PHE A 399 -7.59 6.72 2.73
C PHE A 399 -8.51 5.68 2.12
N VAL A 400 -9.76 5.56 2.59
CA VAL A 400 -10.83 4.86 1.89
C VAL A 400 -12.13 5.62 2.08
N GLY A 401 -12.58 6.34 1.05
CA GLY A 401 -13.72 7.23 1.21
C GLY A 401 -14.16 7.94 -0.07
N PRO A 402 -15.09 8.89 0.06
CA PRO A 402 -15.62 9.66 -1.07
C PRO A 402 -14.57 10.62 -1.64
N LYS A 403 -14.59 10.85 -2.96
CA LYS A 403 -13.70 11.80 -3.66
C LYS A 403 -14.19 13.25 -3.55
N GLN A 404 -14.57 13.68 -2.35
CA GLN A 404 -15.02 15.05 -2.13
C GLN A 404 -13.84 15.93 -1.77
N ARG A 405 -13.60 16.98 -2.57
CA ARG A 405 -12.51 17.91 -2.36
C ARG A 405 -12.52 18.54 -0.96
N LYS A 406 -13.71 18.85 -0.43
CA LYS A 406 -13.87 19.41 0.91
C LYS A 406 -13.33 18.47 2.00
N LEU A 407 -13.69 17.18 1.94
CA LEU A 407 -13.22 16.18 2.92
C LEU A 407 -11.70 15.97 2.84
N LEU A 408 -11.13 15.96 1.65
CA LEU A 408 -9.68 15.89 1.48
C LEU A 408 -8.99 17.18 2.00
N ALA A 409 -9.59 18.35 1.77
CA ALA A 409 -9.05 19.63 2.23
C ALA A 409 -9.17 19.87 3.74
N GLU A 410 -10.12 19.24 4.42
CA GLU A 410 -10.28 19.34 5.88
C GLU A 410 -9.32 18.43 6.64
N ASN A 411 -8.82 17.37 6.00
CA ASN A 411 -7.83 16.49 6.62
C ASN A 411 -6.43 17.11 6.49
N PRO A 412 -5.68 17.35 7.60
CA PRO A 412 -4.35 17.94 7.54
C PRO A 412 -3.34 17.14 6.70
N LEU A 413 -3.53 15.84 6.55
CA LEU A 413 -2.71 14.99 5.69
C LEU A 413 -3.06 15.18 4.22
N TYR A 414 -4.35 15.03 3.85
CA TYR A 414 -4.76 15.07 2.44
C TYR A 414 -4.89 16.47 1.86
N SER A 415 -5.08 17.51 2.68
CA SER A 415 -5.07 18.91 2.21
C SER A 415 -3.72 19.32 1.62
N ARG A 416 -2.68 18.60 2.03
CA ARG A 416 -1.32 18.71 1.55
C ARG A 416 -1.06 17.84 0.29
N LEU A 417 -1.85 16.76 0.08
CA LEU A 417 -1.74 15.85 -1.07
C LEU A 417 -2.63 16.27 -2.25
#